data_AF-R6BSH9-F1
#
_entry.id   AF-R6BSH9-F1
#
_cell.length_a   1.000
_cell.length_b   1.000
_cell.length_c   1.000
_cell.angle_alpha   90.00
_cell.angle_beta   90.00
_cell.angle_gamma   90.00
#
_symmetry.space_group_name_H-M   'P 1'
#
loop_
_entity.id
_entity.type
_entity.pdbx_description
1 polymer ?
#
loop_
_entity_poly.entity_id
_entity_poly.type
_entity_poly.pdbx_seq_one_letter_code
_entity_poly.pdbx_strand_id
1 'polypeptide(L)'
;MELLLQHGDHSRNGQGFLQEVDGAQQLIQRAMVRLTVPKGKFVLNPQLGSLLHTLGRTAPAQREQLALEYAQEALLEMPEVRVVAARCKQGTQADELLVKFELECTLADGQLARSVVEWRMNF
;
A
#
# COMPACT_ATOMS: atom_id res chain seq x y z
N MET A 1 -9.85 14.08 7.51
CA MET A 1 -10.75 13.94 6.34
C MET A 1 -9.96 14.24 5.09
N GLU A 2 -10.04 13.35 4.11
CA GLU A 2 -9.47 13.48 2.76
C GLU A 2 -10.49 13.00 1.74
N LEU A 3 -10.27 13.31 0.46
CA LEU A 3 -11.08 12.73 -0.61
C LEU A 3 -10.70 11.26 -0.82
N LEU A 4 -11.71 10.40 -0.95
CA LEU A 4 -11.54 8.99 -1.25
C LEU A 4 -10.92 8.83 -2.64
N LEU A 5 -9.77 8.17 -2.70
CA LEU A 5 -9.11 7.77 -3.93
C LEU A 5 -9.52 6.34 -4.30
N GLN A 6 -9.94 6.16 -5.54
CA GLN A 6 -10.19 4.85 -6.14
C GLN A 6 -9.57 4.83 -7.54
N HIS A 7 -8.70 3.86 -7.79
CA HIS A 7 -8.00 3.68 -9.07
C HIS A 7 -7.26 4.94 -9.57
N GLY A 8 -6.73 5.75 -8.65
CA GLY A 8 -5.97 6.96 -8.99
C GLY A 8 -6.81 8.21 -9.24
N ASP A 9 -8.14 8.16 -9.01
CA ASP A 9 -9.04 9.30 -9.13
C ASP A 9 -9.89 9.49 -7.87
N HIS A 10 -10.52 10.65 -7.70
CA HIS A 10 -11.45 10.90 -6.62
C HIS A 10 -12.78 10.20 -6.85
N SER A 11 -13.20 9.40 -5.88
CA SER A 11 -14.47 8.70 -5.92
C SER A 11 -15.64 9.66 -5.69
N ARG A 12 -16.77 9.36 -6.34
CA ARG A 12 -18.03 10.09 -6.19
C ARG A 12 -19.14 9.18 -5.69
N ASN A 13 -20.03 9.72 -4.85
CA ASN A 13 -21.22 9.00 -4.40
C ASN A 13 -22.25 8.89 -5.54
N GLY A 14 -23.38 8.20 -5.29
CA GLY A 14 -24.44 8.02 -6.29
C GLY A 14 -25.10 9.31 -6.81
N GLN A 15 -24.85 10.44 -6.15
CA GLN A 15 -25.34 11.77 -6.55
C GLN A 15 -24.27 12.60 -7.27
N GLY A 16 -23.06 12.07 -7.46
CA GLY A 16 -21.95 12.74 -8.13
C GLY A 16 -21.09 13.64 -7.23
N PHE A 17 -21.33 13.68 -5.92
CA PHE A 17 -20.48 14.43 -4.98
C PHE A 17 -19.23 13.65 -4.61
N LEU A 18 -18.13 14.36 -4.37
CA LEU A 18 -16.88 13.75 -3.91
C LEU A 18 -17.10 13.05 -2.56
N GLN A 19 -16.53 11.86 -2.41
CA GLN A 19 -16.58 11.10 -1.17
C GLN A 19 -15.38 11.44 -0.30
N GLU A 20 -15.60 11.47 1.01
CA GLU A 20 -14.55 11.70 2.00
C GLU A 20 -14.22 10.41 2.77
N VAL A 21 -12.99 10.33 3.25
CA VAL A 21 -12.50 9.29 4.17
C VAL A 21 -11.84 9.92 5.38
N ASP A 22 -11.92 9.22 6.50
CA ASP A 22 -11.27 9.58 7.76
C ASP A 22 -10.69 8.34 8.46
N GLY A 23 -10.11 8.56 9.65
CA GLY A 23 -9.61 7.51 10.53
C GLY A 23 -8.67 6.53 9.83
N ALA A 24 -8.93 5.23 10.02
CA ALA A 24 -8.13 4.16 9.43
C ALA A 24 -8.13 4.21 7.90
N GLN A 25 -9.27 4.51 7.26
CA GLN A 25 -9.35 4.51 5.79
C GLN A 25 -8.46 5.60 5.19
N GLN A 26 -8.41 6.77 5.81
CA GLN A 26 -7.50 7.85 5.40
C GLN A 26 -6.02 7.42 5.52
N LEU A 27 -5.64 6.77 6.63
CA LEU A 27 -4.29 6.27 6.84
C LEU A 27 -3.91 5.19 5.82
N ILE A 28 -4.82 4.24 5.57
CA ILE A 28 -4.63 3.18 4.58
C ILE A 28 -4.47 3.78 3.19
N GLN A 29 -5.31 4.74 2.79
CA GLN A 29 -5.18 5.42 1.50
C GLN A 29 -3.79 6.02 1.30
N ARG A 30 -3.26 6.75 2.28
CA ARG A 30 -1.90 7.31 2.23
C ARG A 30 -0.83 6.23 2.12
N ALA A 31 -0.97 5.15 2.91
CA ALA A 31 -0.05 4.03 2.86
C ALA A 31 -0.04 3.37 1.47
N MET A 32 -1.22 3.17 0.88
CA MET A 32 -1.37 2.64 -0.48
C MET A 32 -0.64 3.51 -1.50
N VAL A 33 -0.76 4.84 -1.43
CA VAL A 33 -0.01 5.74 -2.32
C VAL A 33 1.50 5.50 -2.20
N ARG A 34 2.04 5.44 -0.99
CA ARG A 34 3.48 5.18 -0.76
C ARG A 34 3.92 3.79 -1.23
N LEU A 35 3.07 2.78 -1.08
CA LEU A 35 3.38 1.42 -1.57
C LEU A 35 3.35 1.33 -3.10
N THR A 36 2.50 2.12 -3.76
CA THR A 36 2.32 2.09 -5.23
C THR A 36 3.47 2.75 -5.98
N VAL A 37 3.94 3.90 -5.49
CA VAL A 37 4.94 4.70 -6.20
C VAL A 37 6.26 3.91 -6.29
N PRO A 38 6.84 3.71 -7.49
CA PRO A 38 8.15 3.08 -7.59
C PRO A 38 9.23 4.00 -6.98
N LYS A 39 9.93 3.52 -5.96
CA LYS A 39 10.94 4.31 -5.25
C LYS A 39 12.01 4.85 -6.21
N GLY A 40 12.38 6.12 -6.04
CA GLY A 40 13.32 6.82 -6.90
C GLY A 40 12.76 7.32 -8.24
N LYS A 41 11.49 7.05 -8.58
CA LYS A 41 10.87 7.55 -9.82
C LYS A 41 10.10 8.87 -9.64
N PHE A 42 9.73 9.22 -8.42
CA PHE A 42 9.03 10.47 -8.15
C PHE A 42 10.03 11.62 -7.98
N VAL A 43 10.12 12.50 -8.97
CA VAL A 43 11.15 13.56 -9.07
C VAL A 43 11.17 14.49 -7.86
N LEU A 44 10.00 14.86 -7.34
CA LEU A 44 9.89 15.81 -6.22
C LEU A 44 10.28 15.21 -4.87
N ASN A 45 10.18 13.89 -4.72
CA ASN A 45 10.63 13.17 -3.52
C ASN A 45 11.12 11.77 -3.91
N PRO A 46 12.43 11.60 -4.18
CA PRO A 46 12.99 10.30 -4.57
C PRO A 46 12.90 9.22 -3.49
N GLN A 47 12.72 9.60 -2.22
CA GLN A 47 12.56 8.65 -1.11
C GLN A 47 11.14 8.10 -1.01
N LEU A 48 10.16 8.78 -1.61
CA LEU A 48 8.79 8.30 -1.70
C LEU A 48 8.74 7.02 -2.56
N GLY A 49 8.00 6.04 -2.07
CA GLY A 49 7.70 4.85 -2.83
C GLY A 49 8.22 3.57 -2.21
N SER A 50 7.98 2.46 -2.91
CA SER A 50 8.46 1.13 -2.55
C SER A 50 9.29 0.51 -3.68
N LEU A 51 10.07 -0.51 -3.31
CA LEU A 51 10.76 -1.38 -4.26
C LEU A 51 9.90 -2.60 -4.66
N LEU A 52 8.60 -2.62 -4.35
CA LEU A 52 7.72 -3.75 -4.65
C LEU A 52 7.68 -4.08 -6.16
N HIS A 53 7.84 -3.08 -7.03
CA HIS A 53 7.91 -3.25 -8.49
C HIS A 53 9.10 -4.12 -8.96
N THR A 54 10.05 -4.44 -8.08
CA THR A 54 11.19 -5.32 -8.38
C THR A 54 10.94 -6.80 -8.04
N LEU A 55 9.85 -7.12 -7.31
CA LEU A 55 9.57 -8.48 -6.83
C LEU A 55 9.39 -9.53 -7.93
N GLY A 56 8.98 -9.14 -9.13
CA GLY A 56 8.91 -10.06 -10.27
C GLY A 56 10.26 -10.67 -10.64
N ARG A 57 11.36 -9.99 -10.31
CA ARG A 57 12.74 -10.41 -10.59
C ARG A 57 13.41 -11.16 -9.43
N THR A 58 12.73 -11.26 -8.28
CA THR A 58 13.28 -11.95 -7.10
C THR A 58 12.86 -13.41 -7.07
N ALA A 59 13.70 -14.25 -6.43
CA ALA A 59 13.40 -15.67 -6.27
C ALA A 59 12.10 -15.87 -5.47
N PRO A 60 11.21 -16.80 -5.86
CA PRO A 60 9.91 -16.99 -5.19
C PRO A 60 10.01 -17.15 -3.67
N ALA A 61 11.03 -17.87 -3.20
CA ALA A 61 11.27 -18.09 -1.76
C ALA A 61 11.59 -16.81 -0.96
N GLN A 62 12.05 -15.74 -1.62
CA GLN A 62 12.42 -14.48 -0.98
C GLN A 62 11.35 -13.39 -1.10
N ARG A 63 10.37 -13.57 -2.01
CA ARG A 63 9.38 -12.53 -2.34
C ARG A 63 8.60 -12.05 -1.13
N GLU A 64 8.16 -12.97 -0.27
CA GLU A 64 7.37 -12.61 0.92
C GLU A 64 8.16 -11.76 1.91
N GLN A 65 9.40 -12.18 2.21
CA GLN A 65 10.28 -11.43 3.10
C GLN A 65 10.62 -10.04 2.52
N LEU A 66 11.04 -9.99 1.26
CA LEU A 66 11.37 -8.72 0.59
C LEU A 66 10.15 -7.80 0.47
N ALA A 67 8.95 -8.34 0.22
CA ALA A 67 7.73 -7.55 0.19
C ALA A 67 7.46 -6.88 1.55
N LEU A 68 7.66 -7.60 2.65
CA LEU A 68 7.53 -7.03 3.99
C LEU A 68 8.56 -5.92 4.23
N GLU A 69 9.85 -6.18 3.94
CA GLU A 69 10.93 -5.22 4.13
C GLU A 69 10.71 -3.94 3.30
N TYR A 70 10.37 -4.08 2.01
CA TYR A 70 10.10 -2.95 1.12
C TYR A 70 8.86 -2.15 1.53
N ALA A 71 7.83 -2.83 2.04
CA ALA A 71 6.62 -2.15 2.51
C ALA A 71 6.89 -1.41 3.83
N GLN A 72 7.66 -1.99 4.75
CA GLN A 72 8.08 -1.31 5.98
C GLN A 72 8.95 -0.09 5.67
N GLU A 73 9.92 -0.21 4.77
CA GLU A 73 10.77 0.90 4.34
C GLU A 73 9.96 2.05 3.73
N ALA A 74 9.01 1.73 2.85
CA ALA A 74 8.15 2.72 2.19
C ALA A 74 7.26 3.51 3.17
N LEU A 75 6.93 2.91 4.33
CA LEU A 75 6.06 3.50 5.35
C LEU A 75 6.81 4.09 6.55
N LEU A 76 8.16 4.18 6.52
CA LEU A 76 8.93 4.78 7.61
C LEU A 76 8.51 6.22 7.95
N GLU A 77 8.07 6.99 6.94
CA GLU A 77 7.58 8.37 7.12
C GLU A 77 6.08 8.43 7.49
N MET A 78 5.46 7.30 7.87
CA MET A 78 4.09 7.19 8.37
C MET A 78 4.08 6.43 9.70
N PRO A 79 4.49 7.06 10.82
CA PRO A 79 4.59 6.38 12.12
C PRO A 79 3.27 5.83 12.64
N GLU A 80 2.15 6.30 12.12
CA GLU A 80 0.80 5.84 12.46
C GLU A 80 0.44 4.51 11.77
N VAL A 81 1.20 4.06 10.78
CA VAL A 81 0.89 2.84 10.01
C VAL A 81 2.09 1.89 9.99
N ARG A 82 1.89 0.66 10.44
CA ARG A 82 2.92 -0.38 10.47
C ARG A 82 2.49 -1.59 9.65
N VAL A 83 3.39 -2.06 8.77
CA VAL A 83 3.24 -3.36 8.11
C VAL A 83 3.71 -4.46 9.04
N VAL A 84 2.80 -5.34 9.44
CA VAL A 84 3.08 -6.43 10.38
C VAL A 84 3.27 -7.77 9.70
N ALA A 85 2.70 -7.95 8.51
CA ALA A 85 2.90 -9.15 7.71
C ALA A 85 2.76 -8.86 6.21
N ALA A 86 3.44 -9.67 5.41
CA ALA A 86 3.23 -9.78 3.98
C ALA A 86 2.97 -11.25 3.62
N ARG A 87 2.16 -11.48 2.58
CA ARG A 87 1.97 -12.79 1.96
C ARG A 87 2.02 -12.64 0.45
N CYS A 88 2.80 -13.49 -0.20
CA CYS A 88 2.91 -13.50 -1.67
C CYS A 88 2.29 -14.78 -2.24
N LYS A 89 1.49 -14.64 -3.29
CA LYS A 89 0.93 -15.76 -4.04
C LYS A 89 1.07 -15.49 -5.53
N GLN A 90 1.53 -16.48 -6.29
CA GLN A 90 1.54 -16.38 -7.75
C GLN A 90 0.09 -16.27 -8.25
N GLY A 91 -0.15 -15.33 -9.15
CA GLY A 91 -1.44 -15.14 -9.79
C GLY A 91 -1.77 -16.22 -10.81
N THR A 92 -2.83 -15.98 -11.58
CA THR A 92 -3.24 -16.85 -12.68
C THR A 92 -2.32 -16.72 -13.89
N GLN A 93 -1.76 -15.52 -14.10
CA GLN A 93 -0.79 -15.25 -15.15
C GLN A 93 0.65 -15.38 -14.63
N ALA A 94 1.59 -15.69 -15.52
CA ALA A 94 2.99 -15.94 -15.14
C ALA A 94 3.69 -14.69 -14.58
N ASP A 95 3.29 -13.52 -15.04
CA ASP A 95 3.75 -12.18 -14.65
C ASP A 95 2.94 -11.55 -13.51
N GLU A 96 1.91 -12.25 -13.01
CA GLU A 96 1.02 -11.75 -11.97
C GLU A 96 1.47 -12.23 -10.57
N LEU A 97 1.63 -11.28 -9.64
CA LEU A 97 1.86 -11.58 -8.22
C LEU A 97 0.78 -10.91 -7.37
N LEU A 98 0.13 -11.70 -6.53
CA LEU A 98 -0.76 -11.22 -5.49
C LEU A 98 0.03 -11.03 -4.20
N VAL A 99 0.04 -9.81 -3.68
CA VAL A 99 0.72 -9.44 -2.43
C VAL A 99 -0.32 -8.94 -1.45
N LYS A 100 -0.42 -9.59 -0.30
CA LYS A 100 -1.34 -9.21 0.77
C LYS A 100 -0.54 -8.66 1.94
N PHE A 101 -0.89 -7.46 2.41
CA PHE A 101 -0.29 -6.85 3.59
C PHE A 101 -1.29 -6.77 4.73
N GLU A 102 -0.80 -7.07 5.92
CA GLU A 102 -1.49 -6.80 7.18
C GLU A 102 -0.90 -5.52 7.78
N LEU A 103 -1.77 -4.56 8.06
CA LEU A 103 -1.44 -3.22 8.51
C LEU A 103 -2.07 -2.98 9.88
N GLU A 104 -1.30 -2.39 10.79
CA GLU A 104 -1.78 -1.83 12.05
C GLU A 104 -1.73 -0.30 11.94
N CYS A 105 -2.87 0.34 12.20
CA CYS A 105 -3.03 1.79 12.16
C CYS A 105 -3.32 2.32 13.57
N THR A 106 -2.56 3.30 14.02
CA THR A 106 -2.83 4.05 15.25
C THR A 106 -3.68 5.27 14.92
N LEU A 107 -4.93 5.27 15.39
CA LEU A 107 -5.87 6.36 15.19
C LEU A 107 -5.54 7.56 16.09
N ALA A 108 -6.15 8.71 15.80
CA ALA A 108 -5.90 9.95 16.53
C ALA A 108 -6.28 9.89 18.02
N ASP A 109 -7.21 9.01 18.38
CA ASP A 109 -7.63 8.72 19.76
C ASP A 109 -6.75 7.64 20.44
N GLY A 110 -5.71 7.17 19.76
CA GLY A 110 -4.80 6.13 20.22
C GLY A 110 -5.30 4.70 20.00
N GLN A 111 -6.49 4.50 19.42
CA GLN A 111 -6.99 3.15 19.12
C GLN A 111 -6.19 2.49 18.00
N LEU A 112 -5.95 1.19 18.12
CA LEU A 112 -5.33 0.38 17.07
C LEU A 112 -6.42 -0.23 16.18
N ALA A 113 -6.33 0.05 14.87
CA ALA A 113 -7.16 -0.55 13.85
C ALA A 113 -6.32 -1.47 12.97
N ARG A 114 -6.75 -2.72 12.79
CA ARG A 114 -6.14 -3.65 11.84
C ARG A 114 -6.82 -3.55 10.49
N SER A 115 -6.03 -3.60 9.45
CA SER A 115 -6.51 -3.56 8.07
C SER A 115 -5.69 -4.50 7.22
N VAL A 116 -6.34 -5.01 6.17
CA VAL A 116 -5.74 -5.92 5.23
C VAL A 116 -5.90 -5.31 3.86
N VAL A 117 -4.79 -5.18 3.14
CA VAL A 117 -4.80 -4.69 1.76
C VAL A 117 -4.22 -5.77 0.85
N GLU A 118 -4.85 -5.96 -0.29
CA GLU A 118 -4.42 -6.91 -1.31
C GLU A 118 -4.03 -6.14 -2.57
N TRP A 119 -2.88 -6.51 -3.11
CA TRP A 119 -2.29 -5.92 -4.29
C TRP A 119 -2.15 -6.97 -5.38
N ARG A 120 -2.64 -6.64 -6.57
CA ARG A 120 -2.27 -7.37 -7.78
C ARG A 120 -1.19 -6.59 -8.51
N MET A 121 -0.02 -7.20 -8.64
CA MET A 121 1.13 -6.65 -9.35
C MET A 121 1.34 -7.41 -10.65
N ASN A 122 1.51 -6.68 -11.75
CA ASN A 122 1.89 -7.23 -13.04
C ASN A 122 3.29 -6.72 -13.38
N PHE A 123 4.18 -7.59 -13.88
CA PHE A 123 5.61 -7.31 -14.09
C PHE A 123 6.04 -7.35 -15.55
#